data_AF-A4CA36-F1
#
_entry.id   AF-A4CA36-F1
#
_cell.length_a   1.000
_cell.length_b   1.000
_cell.length_c   1.000
_cell.angle_alpha   90.00
_cell.angle_beta   90.00
_cell.angle_gamma   90.00
#
_symmetry.space_group_name_H-M   'P 1'
#
loop_
_entity.id
_entity.type
_entity.pdbx_description
1 polymer ?
#
loop_
_entity_poly.entity_id
_entity_poly.type
_entity_poly.pdbx_seq_one_letter_code
_entity_poly.pdbx_strand_id
1 'polypeptide(L)'
;MSQLFPIESEITQKVWDHFDTELKHKLKPLPLAEREDIRLEILSHLYESAMHNEGETEADKMINAITKLGSPDEYLTPLISEILHAQEVSKGHPQAILTALINHTKKGVLHFVATLAFGFGYCLSILIFIMGLLHIVDNNVGVWLDKNGGLMSLSFSFQPDAVQWLPNWFSLIAISGSIAVYFVLNKLLFWLLARTKKSPAL
;
A
#
# COMPACT_ATOMS: atom_id res chain seq x y z
N MET A 1 -21.36 -28.86 31.62
CA MET A 1 -21.05 -27.73 30.72
C MET A 1 -22.28 -26.84 30.74
N SER A 2 -22.18 -25.66 31.34
CA SER A 2 -23.25 -24.65 31.31
C SER A 2 -23.47 -24.23 29.87
N GLN A 3 -24.68 -24.42 29.33
CA GLN A 3 -25.04 -23.92 28.00
C GLN A 3 -24.81 -22.41 27.98
N LEU A 4 -23.82 -21.98 27.18
CA LEU A 4 -23.42 -20.57 27.09
C LEU A 4 -24.45 -19.74 26.29
N PHE A 5 -25.26 -20.43 25.48
CA PHE A 5 -26.35 -19.86 24.68
C PHE A 5 -27.57 -20.80 24.75
N PRO A 6 -28.80 -20.28 24.82
CA PRO A 6 -29.99 -21.10 24.84
C PRO A 6 -30.24 -21.67 23.43
N ILE A 7 -30.15 -22.99 23.31
CA ILE A 7 -30.43 -23.76 22.09
C ILE A 7 -31.51 -24.77 22.44
N GLU A 8 -32.63 -24.76 21.71
CA GLU A 8 -33.82 -25.55 22.07
C GLU A 8 -33.86 -26.92 21.39
N SER A 9 -33.35 -27.03 20.16
CA SER A 9 -33.38 -28.26 19.35
C SER A 9 -32.12 -29.12 19.49
N GLU A 10 -32.30 -30.43 19.64
CA GLU A 10 -31.20 -31.43 19.69
C GLU A 10 -30.37 -31.42 18.40
N ILE A 11 -30.99 -31.14 17.25
CA ILE A 11 -30.29 -31.08 15.95
C ILE A 11 -29.41 -29.83 15.91
N THR A 12 -29.92 -28.68 16.34
CA THR A 12 -29.16 -27.43 16.44
C THR A 12 -27.97 -27.59 17.38
N GLN A 13 -28.16 -28.31 18.50
CA GLN A 13 -27.08 -28.58 19.45
C GLN A 13 -25.95 -29.42 18.82
N LYS A 14 -26.27 -30.43 18.01
CA LYS A 14 -25.25 -31.22 17.30
C LYS A 14 -24.47 -30.39 16.29
N VAL A 15 -25.15 -29.51 15.55
CA VAL A 15 -24.52 -28.58 14.59
C VAL A 15 -23.59 -27.61 15.32
N TRP A 16 -24.05 -27.05 16.44
CA TRP A 16 -23.28 -26.16 17.29
C TRP A 16 -22.02 -26.82 17.85
N ASP A 17 -22.15 -28.01 18.44
CA ASP A 17 -21.04 -28.73 19.05
C ASP A 17 -19.98 -29.13 18.01
N HIS A 18 -20.41 -29.47 16.79
CA HIS A 18 -19.50 -29.75 15.69
C HIS A 18 -18.69 -28.50 15.30
N PHE A 19 -19.36 -27.36 15.10
CA PHE A 19 -18.71 -26.10 14.78
C PHE A 19 -17.74 -25.65 15.88
N ASP A 20 -18.16 -25.71 17.14
CA ASP A 20 -17.32 -25.36 18.29
C ASP A 20 -16.06 -26.24 18.38
N THR A 21 -16.19 -27.54 18.04
CA THR A 21 -15.07 -28.47 18.03
C THR A 21 -14.07 -28.15 16.91
N GLU A 22 -14.55 -27.88 15.70
CA GLU A 22 -13.72 -27.44 14.57
C GLU A 22 -13.00 -26.12 14.90
N LEU A 23 -13.72 -25.16 15.47
CA LEU A 23 -13.17 -23.86 15.86
C LEU A 23 -12.05 -24.03 16.91
N LYS A 24 -12.26 -24.85 17.94
CA LYS A 24 -11.21 -25.19 18.93
C LYS A 24 -9.99 -25.83 18.27
N HIS A 25 -10.19 -26.69 17.29
CA HIS A 25 -9.10 -27.35 16.59
C HIS A 25 -8.26 -26.34 15.80
N LYS A 26 -8.92 -25.42 15.07
CA LYS A 26 -8.26 -24.39 14.27
C LYS A 26 -7.56 -23.34 15.13
N LEU A 27 -8.13 -22.95 16.27
CA LEU A 27 -7.53 -21.96 17.20
C LEU A 27 -6.45 -22.56 18.14
N LYS A 28 -6.14 -23.86 18.01
CA LYS A 28 -5.11 -24.54 18.80
C LYS A 28 -3.71 -23.88 18.75
N PRO A 29 -3.27 -23.24 17.66
CA PRO A 29 -1.98 -22.54 17.63
C PRO A 29 -1.90 -21.31 18.56
N LEU A 30 -3.05 -20.73 18.95
CA LEU A 30 -3.10 -19.53 19.78
C LEU A 30 -2.91 -19.86 21.28
N PRO A 31 -2.41 -18.90 22.09
CA PRO A 31 -2.38 -19.04 23.54
C PRO A 31 -3.76 -19.22 24.16
N LEU A 32 -3.81 -19.88 25.32
CA LEU A 32 -5.06 -20.35 25.91
C LEU A 32 -6.05 -19.22 26.24
N ALA A 33 -5.57 -18.06 26.70
CA ALA A 33 -6.43 -16.90 27.01
C ALA A 33 -7.11 -16.34 25.76
N GLU A 34 -6.33 -15.99 24.72
CA GLU A 34 -6.86 -15.44 23.47
C GLU A 34 -7.70 -16.44 22.69
N ARG A 35 -7.35 -17.73 22.75
CA ARG A 35 -8.13 -18.79 22.12
C ARG A 35 -9.57 -18.77 22.63
N GLU A 36 -9.77 -18.66 23.93
CA GLU A 36 -11.11 -18.64 24.51
C GLU A 36 -11.83 -17.33 24.21
N ASP A 37 -11.14 -16.19 24.23
CA ASP A 37 -11.74 -14.90 23.90
C ASP A 37 -12.23 -14.85 22.43
N ILE A 38 -11.39 -15.22 21.48
CA ILE A 38 -11.72 -15.24 20.04
C ILE A 38 -12.81 -16.28 19.76
N ARG A 39 -12.73 -17.44 20.41
CA ARG A 39 -13.76 -18.47 20.32
C ARG A 39 -15.11 -17.93 20.79
N LEU A 40 -15.16 -17.24 21.93
CA LEU A 40 -16.38 -16.65 22.47
C LEU A 40 -16.95 -15.57 21.55
N GLU A 41 -16.09 -14.71 21.01
CA GLU A 41 -16.49 -13.66 20.06
C GLU A 41 -17.12 -14.27 18.80
N ILE A 42 -16.47 -15.25 18.17
CA ILE A 42 -16.98 -15.93 16.98
C ILE A 42 -18.30 -16.66 17.29
N LEU A 43 -18.39 -17.37 18.41
CA LEU A 43 -19.63 -18.05 18.81
C LEU A 43 -20.77 -17.05 19.09
N SER A 44 -20.46 -15.88 19.66
CA SER A 44 -21.45 -14.83 19.91
C SER A 44 -22.00 -14.25 18.60
N HIS A 45 -21.13 -13.96 17.63
CA HIS A 45 -21.54 -13.47 16.31
C HIS A 45 -22.30 -14.53 15.51
N LEU A 46 -21.89 -15.81 15.63
CA LEU A 46 -22.63 -16.91 15.01
C LEU A 46 -24.04 -17.01 15.59
N TYR A 47 -24.18 -16.96 16.92
CA TYR A 47 -25.48 -17.00 17.58
C TYR A 47 -26.36 -15.81 17.19
N GLU A 48 -25.81 -14.60 17.19
CA GLU A 48 -26.50 -13.39 16.77
C GLU A 48 -26.96 -13.49 15.31
N SER A 49 -26.10 -14.00 14.43
CA SER A 49 -26.45 -14.23 13.02
C SER A 49 -27.56 -15.27 12.88
N ALA A 50 -27.52 -16.36 13.65
CA ALA A 50 -28.56 -17.39 13.62
C ALA A 50 -29.93 -16.86 14.09
N MET A 51 -29.96 -15.95 15.07
CA MET A 51 -31.22 -15.31 15.53
C MET A 51 -31.85 -14.41 14.47
N HIS A 52 -31.04 -13.75 13.64
CA HIS A 52 -31.50 -12.81 12.61
C HIS A 52 -31.68 -13.44 11.21
N ASN A 53 -31.34 -14.73 11.04
CA ASN A 53 -31.47 -15.40 9.76
C ASN A 53 -32.88 -15.95 9.51
N GLU A 54 -33.26 -15.94 8.24
CA GLU A 54 -34.46 -16.61 7.75
C GLU A 54 -34.25 -18.13 7.74
N GLY A 55 -35.26 -18.88 8.19
CA GLY A 55 -35.24 -20.34 8.26
C GLY A 55 -36.50 -20.86 8.93
N GLU A 56 -37.00 -22.00 8.47
CA GLU A 56 -38.22 -22.62 9.00
C GLU A 56 -37.99 -23.26 10.37
N THR A 57 -36.79 -23.81 10.60
CA THR A 57 -36.37 -24.39 11.88
C THR A 57 -35.15 -23.68 12.46
N GLU A 58 -34.96 -23.80 13.78
CA GLU A 58 -33.76 -23.28 14.48
C GLU A 58 -32.46 -23.87 13.88
N ALA A 59 -32.49 -25.15 13.47
CA ALA A 59 -31.36 -25.82 12.84
C ALA A 59 -31.03 -25.21 11.47
N ASP A 60 -32.03 -24.90 10.66
CA ASP A 60 -31.84 -24.26 9.35
C ASP A 60 -31.22 -22.87 9.49
N LYS A 61 -31.69 -22.09 10.49
CA LYS A 61 -31.13 -20.77 10.78
C LYS A 61 -29.66 -20.83 11.18
N MET A 62 -29.28 -21.83 11.99
CA MET A 62 -27.90 -22.06 12.40
C MET A 62 -27.02 -22.51 11.22
N ILE A 63 -27.50 -23.45 10.40
CA ILE A 63 -26.79 -23.89 9.19
C ILE A 63 -26.58 -22.72 8.22
N ASN A 64 -27.60 -21.88 8.04
CA ASN A 64 -27.50 -20.67 7.20
C ASN A 64 -26.48 -19.66 7.77
N ALA A 65 -26.43 -19.49 9.09
CA ALA A 65 -25.45 -18.63 9.74
C ALA A 65 -24.01 -19.13 9.52
N ILE A 66 -23.76 -20.42 9.75
CA ILE A 66 -22.46 -21.06 9.51
C ILE A 66 -22.07 -20.93 8.02
N THR A 67 -23.03 -21.13 7.11
CA THR A 67 -22.78 -21.02 5.67
C THR A 67 -22.40 -19.60 5.26
N LYS A 68 -23.02 -18.57 5.86
CA LYS A 68 -22.68 -17.16 5.61
C LYS A 68 -21.30 -16.76 6.14
N LEU A 69 -20.86 -17.37 7.24
CA LEU A 69 -19.50 -17.19 7.77
C LEU A 69 -18.42 -17.76 6.84
N GLY A 70 -18.79 -18.66 5.93
CA GLY A 70 -17.85 -19.33 5.03
C GLY A 70 -17.07 -20.43 5.73
N SER A 71 -16.18 -21.10 4.99
CA SER A 71 -15.40 -22.18 5.57
C SER A 71 -14.42 -21.64 6.63
N PRO A 72 -14.29 -22.27 7.81
CA PRO A 72 -13.32 -21.87 8.83
C PRO A 72 -11.90 -21.70 8.27
N ASP A 73 -11.53 -22.48 7.25
CA ASP A 73 -10.23 -22.40 6.59
C ASP A 73 -10.00 -21.09 5.82
N GLU A 74 -11.03 -20.51 5.21
CA GLU A 74 -10.89 -19.29 4.39
C GLU A 74 -10.69 -18.04 5.25
N TYR A 75 -11.37 -17.93 6.40
CA TYR A 75 -11.31 -16.72 7.23
C TYR A 75 -10.43 -16.88 8.49
N LEU A 76 -10.31 -18.07 9.10
CA LEU A 76 -9.47 -18.24 10.30
C LEU A 76 -7.98 -18.28 9.97
N THR A 77 -7.60 -18.83 8.82
CA THR A 77 -6.18 -18.93 8.43
C THR A 77 -5.49 -17.55 8.38
N PRO A 78 -6.03 -16.54 7.66
CA PRO A 78 -5.43 -15.20 7.65
C PRO A 78 -5.47 -14.55 9.05
N LEU A 79 -6.58 -14.71 9.78
CA LEU A 79 -6.76 -14.14 11.12
C LEU A 79 -5.73 -14.70 12.13
N ILE A 80 -5.55 -16.02 12.17
CA ILE A 80 -4.57 -16.68 13.05
C ILE A 80 -3.15 -16.24 12.69
N SER A 81 -2.83 -16.13 11.40
CA SER A 81 -1.54 -15.65 10.94
C SER A 81 -1.26 -14.22 11.39
N GLU A 82 -2.25 -13.33 11.30
CA GLU A 82 -2.14 -11.94 11.73
C GLU A 82 -1.95 -11.81 13.24
N ILE A 83 -2.72 -12.58 14.03
CA ILE A 83 -2.63 -12.58 15.50
C ILE A 83 -1.28 -13.13 15.95
N LEU A 84 -0.80 -14.22 15.35
CA LEU A 84 0.52 -14.77 15.65
C LEU A 84 1.63 -13.78 15.27
N HIS A 85 1.53 -13.10 14.13
CA HIS A 85 2.47 -12.04 13.74
C HIS A 85 2.46 -10.88 14.73
N ALA A 86 1.28 -10.40 15.14
CA ALA A 86 1.13 -9.33 16.13
C ALA A 86 1.69 -9.74 17.49
N GLN A 87 1.54 -11.02 17.87
CA GLN A 87 2.13 -11.57 19.09
C GLN A 87 3.65 -11.72 19.02
N GLU A 88 4.21 -12.16 17.90
CA GLU A 88 5.66 -12.23 17.73
C GLU A 88 6.29 -10.83 17.82
N VAL A 89 5.58 -9.83 17.30
CA VAL A 89 5.92 -8.40 17.44
C VAL A 89 5.77 -7.93 18.90
N SER A 90 4.69 -8.29 19.61
CA SER A 90 4.44 -7.84 20.99
C SER A 90 5.32 -8.55 22.04
N LYS A 91 5.70 -9.81 21.78
CA LYS A 91 6.60 -10.60 22.64
C LYS A 91 8.08 -10.27 22.41
N GLY A 92 8.39 -9.30 21.55
CA GLY A 92 9.72 -8.74 21.43
C GLY A 92 10.70 -9.57 20.59
N HIS A 93 10.22 -10.44 19.67
CA HIS A 93 11.12 -11.12 18.75
C HIS A 93 11.66 -10.09 17.73
N PRO A 94 12.96 -9.74 17.78
CA PRO A 94 13.51 -8.60 17.04
C PRO A 94 13.42 -8.80 15.53
N GLN A 95 13.38 -10.04 15.06
CA GLN A 95 13.28 -10.39 13.64
C GLN A 95 11.88 -10.10 13.06
N ALA A 96 10.81 -10.34 13.82
CA ALA A 96 9.44 -10.05 13.39
C ALA A 96 9.16 -8.55 13.34
N ILE A 97 9.65 -7.80 14.33
CA ILE A 97 9.60 -6.34 14.38
C ILE A 97 10.37 -5.73 13.20
N LEU A 98 11.59 -6.23 12.94
CA LEU A 98 12.40 -5.76 11.83
C LEU A 98 11.74 -6.05 10.47
N THR A 99 11.12 -7.21 10.31
CA THR A 99 10.45 -7.59 9.05
C THR A 99 9.20 -6.75 8.79
N ALA A 100 8.36 -6.55 9.82
CA ALA A 100 7.21 -5.65 9.73
C ALA A 100 7.65 -4.22 9.42
N LEU A 101 8.65 -3.70 10.15
CA LEU A 101 9.19 -2.36 9.94
C LEU A 101 9.78 -2.20 8.53
N ILE A 102 10.56 -3.17 8.03
CA ILE A 102 11.14 -3.14 6.69
C ILE A 102 10.04 -3.13 5.62
N ASN A 103 8.98 -3.93 5.77
CA ASN A 103 7.92 -4.00 4.77
C ASN A 103 7.10 -2.71 4.70
N HIS A 104 6.77 -2.10 5.84
CA HIS A 104 6.12 -0.79 5.88
C HIS A 104 7.05 0.33 5.40
N THR A 105 8.33 0.27 5.77
CA THR A 105 9.35 1.26 5.35
C THR A 105 9.63 1.19 3.86
N LYS A 106 9.68 0.00 3.23
CA LYS A 106 9.93 -0.16 1.79
C LYS A 106 8.90 0.60 0.94
N LYS A 107 7.61 0.52 1.30
CA LYS A 107 6.55 1.25 0.59
C LYS A 107 6.72 2.76 0.79
N GLY A 108 6.94 3.21 2.02
CA GLY A 108 7.18 4.63 2.33
C GLY A 108 8.41 5.22 1.64
N VAL A 109 9.53 4.49 1.66
CA VAL A 109 10.79 4.88 1.01
C VAL A 109 10.64 4.94 -0.50
N LEU A 110 9.94 3.99 -1.12
CA LEU A 110 9.69 4.04 -2.56
C LEU A 110 8.89 5.28 -2.94
N HIS A 111 7.83 5.61 -2.19
CA HIS A 111 7.05 6.82 -2.41
C HIS A 111 7.87 8.09 -2.18
N PHE A 112 8.69 8.13 -1.13
CA PHE A 112 9.57 9.27 -0.85
C PHE A 112 10.58 9.51 -1.98
N VAL A 113 11.26 8.44 -2.42
CA VAL A 113 12.23 8.50 -3.53
C VAL A 113 11.54 8.91 -4.83
N ALA A 114 10.35 8.39 -5.11
CA ALA A 114 9.56 8.80 -6.27
C ALA A 114 9.20 10.29 -6.21
N THR A 115 8.65 10.77 -5.09
CA THR A 115 8.32 12.19 -4.90
C THR A 115 9.54 13.08 -5.06
N LEU A 116 10.69 12.68 -4.50
CA LEU A 116 11.93 13.43 -4.65
C LEU A 116 12.40 13.48 -6.11
N ALA A 117 12.38 12.34 -6.81
CA ALA A 117 12.78 12.25 -8.21
C ALA A 117 11.87 13.07 -9.14
N PHE A 118 10.55 12.94 -8.98
CA PHE A 118 9.58 13.73 -9.76
C PHE A 118 9.67 15.22 -9.41
N GLY A 119 9.75 15.57 -8.13
CA GLY A 119 9.89 16.95 -7.67
C GLY A 119 11.15 17.62 -8.25
N PHE A 120 12.29 16.92 -8.20
CA PHE A 120 13.53 17.37 -8.81
C PHE A 120 13.39 17.53 -10.34
N GLY A 121 12.77 16.55 -11.01
CA GLY A 121 12.51 16.62 -12.45
C GLY A 121 11.64 17.80 -12.87
N TYR A 122 10.56 18.08 -12.13
CA TYR A 122 9.71 19.25 -12.37
C TYR A 122 10.46 20.56 -12.11
N CYS A 123 11.24 20.64 -11.04
CA CYS A 123 12.06 21.81 -10.74
C CYS A 123 13.05 22.10 -11.88
N LEU A 124 13.75 21.07 -12.36
CA LEU A 124 14.70 21.20 -13.48
C LEU A 124 13.99 21.60 -14.78
N SER A 125 12.84 21.01 -15.07
CA SER A 125 12.02 21.34 -16.25
C SER A 125 11.60 22.81 -16.24
N ILE A 126 11.10 23.33 -15.11
CA ILE A 126 10.73 24.74 -14.95
C ILE A 126 11.96 25.65 -15.06
N LEU A 127 13.09 25.28 -14.45
CA LEU A 127 14.33 26.05 -14.54
C LEU A 127 14.79 26.20 -16.00
N ILE A 128 14.84 25.10 -16.75
CA ILE A 128 15.22 25.10 -18.17
C ILE A 128 14.22 25.92 -19.00
N PHE A 129 12.93 25.83 -18.70
CA PHE A 129 11.90 26.64 -19.36
C PHE A 129 12.14 28.14 -19.13
N ILE A 130 12.38 28.56 -17.89
CA ILE A 130 12.68 29.94 -17.54
C ILE A 130 13.97 30.41 -18.23
N MET A 131 15.03 29.59 -18.23
CA MET A 131 16.26 29.92 -18.96
C MET A 131 16.02 30.11 -20.45
N GLY A 132 15.19 29.26 -21.07
CA GLY A 132 14.82 29.38 -22.48
C GLY A 132 14.09 30.69 -22.79
N LEU A 133 13.21 31.15 -21.88
CA LEU A 133 12.53 32.44 -22.00
C LEU A 133 13.49 33.62 -21.79
N LEU A 134 14.34 33.57 -20.77
CA LEU A 134 15.31 34.63 -20.49
C LEU A 134 16.30 34.81 -21.63
N HIS A 135 16.72 33.72 -22.28
CA HIS A 135 17.63 33.77 -23.42
C HIS A 135 17.09 34.55 -24.62
N ILE A 136 15.75 34.67 -24.76
CA ILE A 136 15.13 35.50 -25.80
C ILE A 136 15.43 36.99 -25.57
N VAL A 137 15.54 37.40 -24.30
CA VAL A 137 15.80 38.79 -23.89
C VAL A 137 17.28 39.07 -23.75
N ASP A 138 18.04 38.12 -23.17
CA ASP A 138 19.47 38.21 -22.94
C ASP A 138 20.18 36.96 -23.47
N ASN A 139 20.91 37.11 -24.57
CA ASN A 139 21.62 36.02 -25.24
C ASN A 139 22.76 35.41 -24.39
N ASN A 140 23.07 35.97 -23.21
CA ASN A 140 24.08 35.43 -22.30
C ASN A 140 23.58 34.27 -21.42
N VAL A 141 22.27 34.01 -21.40
CA VAL A 141 21.67 32.96 -20.56
C VAL A 141 21.66 31.62 -21.28
N GLY A 142 22.45 30.64 -20.87
CA GLY A 142 22.39 29.34 -21.53
C GLY A 142 23.32 28.28 -21.01
N VAL A 143 23.57 27.29 -21.85
CA VAL A 143 24.53 26.22 -21.59
C VAL A 143 25.90 26.66 -22.08
N TRP A 144 26.88 26.60 -21.20
CA TRP A 144 28.26 26.99 -21.46
C TRP A 144 29.17 25.76 -21.37
N LEU A 145 30.00 25.59 -22.39
CA LEU A 145 31.01 24.54 -22.51
C LEU A 145 32.38 25.14 -22.21
N ASP A 146 33.08 24.61 -21.22
CA ASP A 146 34.47 24.98 -20.97
C ASP A 146 35.35 24.67 -22.20
N LYS A 147 36.36 25.51 -22.47
CA LYS A 147 37.32 25.33 -23.57
C LYS A 147 38.07 23.99 -23.49
N ASN A 148 38.18 23.42 -22.30
CA ASN A 148 38.79 22.11 -22.06
C ASN A 148 37.83 20.92 -22.28
N GLY A 149 36.60 21.17 -22.72
CA GLY A 149 35.63 20.15 -23.16
C GLY A 149 35.03 19.27 -22.05
N GLY A 150 35.35 19.52 -20.78
CA GLY A 150 35.03 18.60 -19.69
C GLY A 150 33.69 18.84 -18.99
N LEU A 151 33.23 20.10 -18.90
CA LEU A 151 32.10 20.46 -18.03
C LEU A 151 31.09 21.34 -18.78
N MET A 152 29.85 20.85 -18.84
CA MET A 152 28.68 21.65 -19.23
C MET A 152 28.13 22.33 -17.99
N SER A 153 27.93 23.63 -18.07
CA SER A 153 27.32 24.42 -16.99
C SER A 153 26.12 25.21 -17.50
N LEU A 154 25.09 25.32 -16.66
CA LEU A 154 23.96 26.23 -16.88
C LEU A 154 24.31 27.56 -16.23
N SER A 155 24.30 28.66 -16.99
CA SER A 155 24.60 29.99 -16.46
C SER A 155 23.60 31.03 -16.93
N PHE A 156 23.32 31.99 -16.05
CA PHE A 156 22.48 33.16 -16.33
C PHE A 156 23.30 34.39 -16.71
N SER A 157 24.61 34.24 -16.91
CA SER A 157 25.53 35.33 -17.22
C SER A 157 26.60 34.87 -18.20
N PHE A 158 27.22 35.84 -18.88
CA PHE A 158 28.34 35.61 -19.78
C PHE A 158 29.52 34.92 -19.06
N GLN A 159 30.08 33.90 -19.68
CA GLN A 159 31.27 33.19 -19.18
C GLN A 159 32.46 33.47 -20.12
N PRO A 160 33.47 34.24 -19.70
CA PRO A 160 34.56 34.69 -20.58
C PRO A 160 35.45 33.56 -21.10
N ASP A 161 35.50 32.44 -20.40
CA ASP A 161 36.32 31.27 -20.74
C ASP A 161 35.55 30.06 -21.24
N ALA A 162 34.28 30.24 -21.57
CA ALA A 162 33.45 29.16 -22.10
C ALA A 162 32.80 29.55 -23.44
N VAL A 163 32.46 28.54 -24.23
CA VAL A 163 31.72 28.70 -25.48
C VAL A 163 30.27 28.32 -25.22
N GLN A 164 29.34 29.18 -25.61
CA GLN A 164 27.92 28.90 -25.46
C GLN A 164 27.46 27.85 -26.48
N TRP A 165 26.71 26.85 -26.01
CA TRP A 165 26.18 25.78 -26.82
C TRP A 165 24.91 26.24 -27.56
N LEU A 166 24.98 26.28 -28.89
CA LEU A 166 23.85 26.62 -29.78
C LEU A 166 23.07 27.89 -29.36
N PRO A 167 23.73 29.07 -29.25
CA PRO A 167 23.09 30.30 -28.77
C PRO A 167 21.80 30.63 -29.55
N ASN A 168 21.81 30.55 -30.88
CA ASN A 168 20.63 30.92 -31.67
C ASN A 168 19.44 29.94 -31.53
N TRP A 169 19.68 28.69 -31.15
CA TRP A 169 18.65 27.65 -31.05
C TRP A 169 18.29 27.30 -29.60
N PHE A 170 19.04 27.82 -28.63
CA PHE A 170 18.93 27.46 -27.23
C PHE A 170 17.50 27.68 -26.70
N SER A 171 16.90 28.85 -26.93
CA SER A 171 15.51 29.13 -26.50
C SER A 171 14.52 28.11 -27.04
N LEU A 172 14.59 27.80 -28.34
CA LEU A 172 13.66 26.87 -28.97
C LEU A 172 13.82 25.46 -28.40
N ILE A 173 15.06 24.99 -28.22
CA ILE A 173 15.37 23.66 -27.68
C ILE A 173 15.01 23.59 -26.19
N ALA A 174 15.31 24.62 -25.40
CA ALA A 174 15.02 24.67 -23.98
C ALA A 174 13.51 24.71 -23.71
N ILE A 175 12.75 25.51 -24.45
CA ILE A 175 11.30 25.60 -24.31
C ILE A 175 10.63 24.29 -24.78
N SER A 176 10.94 23.82 -25.99
CA SER A 176 10.33 22.58 -26.49
C SER A 176 10.74 21.36 -25.67
N GLY A 177 12.00 21.28 -25.26
CA GLY A 177 12.53 20.21 -24.44
C GLY A 177 11.94 20.19 -23.03
N SER A 178 11.82 21.35 -22.37
CA SER A 178 11.21 21.43 -21.04
C SER A 178 9.74 21.02 -21.05
N ILE A 179 8.97 21.45 -22.07
CA ILE A 179 7.59 21.03 -22.30
C ILE A 179 7.52 19.50 -22.53
N ALA A 180 8.38 18.96 -23.39
CA ALA A 180 8.41 17.52 -23.66
C ALA A 180 8.71 16.71 -22.39
N VAL A 181 9.72 17.12 -21.61
CA VAL A 181 10.07 16.51 -20.32
C VAL A 181 8.89 16.59 -19.34
N TYR A 182 8.21 17.73 -19.26
CA TYR A 182 7.02 17.89 -18.41
C TYR A 182 5.92 16.88 -18.77
N PHE A 183 5.62 16.70 -20.06
CA PHE A 183 4.65 15.70 -20.52
C PHE A 183 5.09 14.27 -20.19
N VAL A 184 6.37 13.94 -20.38
CA VAL A 184 6.91 12.62 -20.03
C VAL A 184 6.80 12.37 -18.53
N LEU A 185 7.19 13.32 -17.69
CA LEU A 185 7.05 13.22 -16.23
C LEU A 185 5.59 13.00 -15.82
N ASN A 186 4.66 13.76 -16.40
CA ASN A 186 3.24 13.62 -16.09
C ASN A 186 2.67 12.25 -16.50
N LYS A 187 3.08 11.75 -17.69
CA LYS A 187 2.67 10.42 -18.16
C LYS A 187 3.24 9.30 -17.28
N LEU A 188 4.51 9.42 -16.86
CA LEU A 188 5.15 8.48 -15.93
C LEU A 188 4.46 8.48 -14.56
N LEU A 189 4.15 9.67 -14.02
CA LEU A 189 3.44 9.80 -12.76
C LEU A 189 2.06 9.14 -12.83
N PHE A 190 1.28 9.43 -13.89
CA PHE A 190 -0.03 8.81 -14.10
C PHE A 190 0.06 7.28 -14.18
N TRP A 191 1.06 6.76 -14.89
CA TRP A 191 1.26 5.32 -15.01
C TRP A 191 1.64 4.66 -13.67
N LEU A 192 2.46 5.32 -12.85
CA LEU A 192 2.79 4.82 -11.50
C LEU A 192 1.55 4.82 -10.58
N LEU A 193 0.74 5.88 -10.62
CA LEU A 193 -0.52 5.95 -9.85
C LEU A 193 -1.56 4.92 -10.33
N ALA A 194 -1.62 4.66 -11.64
CA ALA A 194 -2.50 3.63 -12.20
C ALA A 194 -2.10 2.21 -11.76
N ARG A 195 -0.80 1.97 -11.50
CA ARG A 195 -0.32 0.69 -10.96
C ARG A 195 -0.69 0.50 -9.49
N THR A 196 -0.64 1.55 -8.67
CA THR A 196 -0.98 1.44 -7.24
C THR A 196 -2.46 1.18 -6.99
N LYS A 197 -3.36 1.63 -7.89
CA LYS A 197 -4.81 1.40 -7.77
C LYS A 197 -5.24 -0.05 -8.06
N LYS A 198 -4.33 -0.91 -8.58
CA LYS A 198 -4.62 -2.32 -8.93
C LYS A 198 -4.26 -3.35 -7.85
N SER A 199 -3.80 -2.93 -6.66
CA SER A 199 -3.79 -3.84 -5.50
C SER A 199 -5.16 -3.76 -4.83
N PRO A 200 -6.06 -4.74 -5.02
CA PRO A 200 -7.21 -4.85 -4.13
C PRO A 200 -6.68 -5.04 -2.71
N ALA A 201 -7.18 -4.21 -1.80
CA ALA A 201 -7.09 -4.51 -0.38
C ALA A 201 -7.79 -5.87 -0.19
N LEU A 202 -7.00 -6.87 0.21
CA LEU A 202 -7.49 -8.06 0.89
C LEU A 202 -7.80 -7.68 2.33
#